data_AF-A0AA88Y7P3-F1
#
_entry.id   AF-A0AA88Y7P3-F1
#
_cell.length_a   1.000
_cell.length_b   1.000
_cell.length_c   1.000
_cell.angle_alpha   90.00
_cell.angle_beta   90.00
_cell.angle_gamma   90.00
#
_symmetry.space_group_name_H-M   'P 1'
#
loop_
_entity.id
_entity.type
_entity.pdbx_description
1 polymer ?
#
loop_
_entity_poly.entity_id
_entity_poly.type
_entity_poly.pdbx_seq_one_letter_code
_entity_poly.pdbx_strand_id
1 'polypeptide(L)' 'MEWPARSPDLNPIEHVWDLISRRIAGRNTAPQTIQQLTQALLQEWMAIPQYMIRRLIISMRNRSRECITARGGTTSY' A
#
# COMPACT_ATOMS: atom_id res chain seq x y z
N MET A 1 6.35 9.70 18.15
CA MET A 1 6.36 10.10 16.73
C MET A 1 4.97 10.62 16.45
N GLU A 2 4.79 11.94 16.40
CA GLU A 2 3.49 12.55 16.13
C GLU A 2 3.19 12.43 14.64
N TRP A 3 2.01 11.88 14.31
CA TRP A 3 1.54 11.78 12.94
C TRP A 3 0.98 13.13 12.50
N PRO A 4 1.44 13.72 11.39
CA PRO A 4 0.91 14.99 10.93
C PRO A 4 -0.56 14.83 10.49
N ALA A 5 -1.39 15.79 10.89
CA ALA A 5 -2.78 15.85 10.45
C ALA A 5 -2.85 16.05 8.93
N ARG A 6 -3.76 15.33 8.25
CA ARG A 6 -3.98 15.35 6.77
C ARG A 6 -2.87 14.72 5.91
N SER A 7 -2.20 13.67 6.40
CA SER A 7 -1.29 12.86 5.55
C SER A 7 -1.83 11.43 5.34
N PRO A 8 -2.92 11.23 4.58
CA PRO A 8 -3.38 9.88 4.20
C PRO A 8 -2.30 9.12 3.41
N ASP A 9 -1.44 9.86 2.70
CA ASP A 9 -0.26 9.40 1.96
C ASP A 9 0.76 8.67 2.84
N LEU A 10 0.60 8.74 4.16
CA LEU A 10 1.48 8.10 5.13
C LEU A 10 0.98 6.71 5.61
N ASN A 11 -0.22 6.27 5.25
CA ASN A 11 -0.74 4.99 5.71
C ASN A 11 -0.15 3.80 4.90
N PRO A 12 0.71 2.95 5.49
CA PRO A 12 1.35 1.85 4.75
C PRO A 12 0.36 0.82 4.21
N ILE A 13 -0.85 0.75 4.79
CA ILE A 13 -1.88 -0.20 4.38
C ILE A 13 -2.47 0.16 3.01
N GLU A 14 -2.53 1.45 2.65
CA GLU A 14 -3.06 1.89 1.35
C GLU A 14 -2.19 1.38 0.20
N HIS A 15 -0.87 1.37 0.41
CA HIS A 15 0.07 0.80 -0.55
C HIS A 15 -0.08 -0.73 -0.70
N VAL A 16 -0.45 -1.42 0.39
CA VAL A 16 -0.75 -2.85 0.36
C VAL A 16 -2.05 -3.11 -0.40
N TRP A 17 -3.08 -2.28 -0.18
CA TRP A 17 -4.35 -2.36 -0.91
C TRP A 17 -4.20 -2.09 -2.41
N ASP A 18 -3.40 -1.10 -2.80
CA ASP A 18 -3.07 -0.83 -4.20
C ASP A 18 -2.35 -2.02 -4.85
N LEU A 19 -1.36 -2.61 -4.15
CA LEU A 19 -0.66 -3.80 -4.63
C LEU A 19 -1.63 -4.97 -4.89
N ILE A 20 -2.52 -5.26 -3.94
CA ILE A 20 -3.50 -6.34 -4.06
C ILE A 20 -4.47 -6.06 -5.21
N SER A 21 -4.96 -4.83 -5.32
CA SER A 21 -5.90 -4.42 -6.38
C SER A 21 -5.27 -4.61 -7.76
N ARG A 22 -4.01 -4.21 -7.95
CA ARG A 22 -3.27 -4.42 -9.20
C ARG A 22 -3.06 -5.90 -9.52
N ARG A 23 -2.77 -6.72 -8.52
CA ARG A 23 -2.61 -8.18 -8.72
C ARG A 23 -3.92 -8.84 -9.12
N ILE A 24 -5.03 -8.46 -8.48
CA ILE A 24 -6.37 -8.96 -8.84
C ILE A 24 -6.75 -8.52 -10.26
N ALA A 25 -6.49 -7.27 -10.63
CA ALA A 25 -6.73 -6.75 -11.98
C ALA A 25 -5.88 -7.44 -13.05
N GLY A 26 -4.68 -7.93 -12.68
CA GLY A 26 -3.79 -8.67 -13.56
C GLY A 26 -4.05 -10.17 -13.66
N ARG A 27 -5.07 -10.71 -12.97
CA ARG A 27 -5.40 -12.15 -13.06
C ARG A 27 -6.01 -12.46 -14.43
N ASN A 28 -5.65 -13.61 -14.99
CA ASN A 28 -6.21 -14.10 -16.25
C ASN A 28 -7.74 -14.23 -16.22
N THR A 29 -8.29 -14.53 -15.04
CA THR A 29 -9.74 -14.63 -14.82
C THR A 29 -10.17 -13.58 -13.81
N ALA A 30 -10.96 -12.62 -14.26
CA ALA A 30 -11.57 -11.63 -13.38
C ALA A 30 -12.62 -12.30 -12.48
N PRO A 31 -12.66 -11.97 -11.18
CA PRO A 31 -13.72 -12.41 -10.29
C PRO A 31 -15.09 -11.92 -10.80
N GLN A 32 -16.04 -12.84 -10.99
CA GLN A 32 -17.40 -12.55 -11.48
C GLN A 32 -18.42 -12.46 -10.33
N THR A 33 -18.05 -12.94 -9.14
CA THR A 33 -18.93 -12.96 -7.97
C THR A 33 -18.21 -12.39 -6.75
N ILE A 34 -18.98 -11.92 -5.76
CA ILE A 34 -18.43 -11.45 -4.47
C ILE A 34 -17.59 -12.54 -3.82
N GLN A 35 -18.04 -13.81 -3.88
CA GLN A 35 -17.31 -14.93 -3.29
C GLN A 35 -15.96 -15.17 -3.98
N GLN A 36 -15.90 -15.07 -5.31
CA GLN A 36 -14.65 -15.18 -6.06
C GLN A 36 -13.71 -14.01 -5.75
N LEU A 37 -14.26 -12.79 -5.59
CA LEU A 37 -13.48 -11.61 -5.23
C LEU A 37 -12.88 -11.74 -3.84
N THR A 38 -13.67 -12.17 -2.85
CA THR A 38 -13.20 -12.44 -1.49
C THR A 38 -12.09 -13.49 -1.47
N GLN A 39 -12.25 -14.57 -2.25
CA GLN A 39 -11.22 -15.60 -2.34
C GLN A 39 -9.93 -15.08 -2.98
N ALA A 40 -10.05 -14.29 -4.05
CA ALA A 40 -8.90 -13.68 -4.71
C ALA A 40 -8.16 -12.72 -3.77
N LEU A 41 -8.89 -11.89 -3.01
CA LEU A 41 -8.33 -10.99 -1.99
C LEU A 41 -7.53 -11.75 -0.94
N LEU A 42 -8.09 -12.82 -0.37
CA LEU A 42 -7.42 -13.63 0.65
C LEU A 42 -6.15 -14.30 0.10
N GLN A 43 -6.21 -14.83 -1.12
CA GLN A 43 -5.06 -15.44 -1.78
C GLN A 43 -3.94 -14.43 -2.01
N GLU A 44 -4.26 -13.25 -2.56
CA GLU A 44 -3.25 -12.22 -2.77
C GLU A 44 -2.66 -11.72 -1.46
N TRP A 45 -3.50 -11.50 -0.45
CA TRP A 45 -3.07 -11.09 0.89
C TRP A 45 -2.06 -12.08 1.48
N MET A 46 -2.37 -13.38 1.44
CA MET A 46 -1.47 -14.43 1.93
C MET A 46 -0.21 -14.60 1.09
N ALA A 47 -0.26 -14.26 -0.20
CA ALA A 47 0.87 -14.35 -1.12
C ALA A 47 1.82 -13.15 -1.02
N ILE A 48 1.53 -12.13 -0.22
CA ILE A 48 2.44 -11.01 0.00
C ILE A 48 3.55 -11.46 0.95
N PRO A 49 4.82 -11.49 0.50
CA PRO A 49 5.91 -11.88 1.37
C PRO A 49 6.22 -10.74 2.35
N GLN A 50 6.61 -11.12 3.58
CA GLN A 50 6.87 -10.16 4.66
C GLN A 50 7.92 -9.10 4.31
N TYR A 51 8.90 -9.42 3.45
CA TYR A 51 9.93 -8.48 3.03
C TYR A 51 9.34 -7.30 2.22
N MET A 52 8.28 -7.53 1.44
CA MET A 52 7.61 -6.45 0.70
C MET A 52 6.93 -5.49 1.67
N ILE A 53 6.26 -6.01 2.69
CA ILE A 53 5.64 -5.21 3.76
C ILE A 53 6.71 -4.37 4.47
N ARG A 54 7.85 -4.97 4.83
CA ARG A 54 8.98 -4.24 5.44
C ARG A 54 9.52 -3.14 4.52
N ARG A 55 9.68 -3.42 3.23
CA ARG A 55 10.14 -2.43 2.25
C ARG A 55 9.17 -1.25 2.12
N LEU A 56 7.86 -1.51 2.13
CA LEU A 56 6.84 -0.47 2.15
C LEU A 56 6.98 0.41 3.39
N ILE A 57 7.06 -0.18 4.59
CA ILE A 57 7.23 0.56 5.86
C ILE A 57 8.49 1.44 5.85
N ILE A 58 9.63 0.92 5.35
CA ILE A 58 10.87 1.69 5.25
C ILE A 58 10.72 2.86 4.28
N SER A 59 10.11 2.63 3.11
CA SER A 59 9.83 3.68 2.12
C SER A 59 8.92 4.78 2.69
N MET A 60 7.87 4.40 3.43
CA MET A 60 7.01 5.37 4.14
C MET A 60 7.82 6.24 5.08
N ARG A 61 8.69 5.63 5.90
CA ARG A 61 9.51 6.36 6.87
C ARG A 61 10.44 7.37 6.21
N ASN A 62 10.99 7.02 5.05
CA ASN A 62 11.82 7.93 4.27
C ASN A 62 10.98 9.09 3.71
N ARG A 63 9.81 8.82 3.13
CA ARG A 63 8.90 9.86 2.65
C ARG A 63 8.40 10.78 3.77
N SER A 64 8.07 10.24 4.95
CA SER A 64 7.71 11.07 6.11
C SER A 64 8.85 12.01 6.49
N ARG A 65 10.11 11.54 6.44
CA ARG A 65 11.28 12.39 6.70
C ARG A 65 11.43 13.46 5.62
N GLU A 66 11.27 13.11 4.36
CA GLU A 66 11.32 14.07 3.24
C GLU A 66 10.23 15.14 3.37
N CYS A 67 8.97 14.77 3.68
CA CYS A 67 7.89 15.73 3.94
C CYS A 67 8.23 16.69 5.09
N ILE A 68 8.80 16.18 6.19
CA ILE A 68 9.21 16.98 7.34
C ILE A 68 10.34 17.94 6.94
N THR A 69 11.36 17.45 6.24
CA THR A 69 12.47 18.27 5.74
C THR A 69 11.99 19.35 4.76
N ALA A 70 11.01 19.02 3.92
CA ALA A 70 10.38 19.94 2.98
C ALA A 70 9.38 20.90 3.64
N ARG A 71 9.16 20.84 4.96
CA ARG A 71 8.14 21.62 5.70
C ARG A 71 6.73 21.50 5.10
N GLY A 72 6.38 20.32 4.59
CA GLY A 72 5.11 20.08 3.90
C GLY A 72 5.09 20.43 2.41
N GLY A 73 6.24 20.79 1.83
CA GLY A 73 6.41 20.90 0.38
C GLY A 73 6.41 19.54 -0.33
N THR A 74 6.35 19.56 -1.66
CA THR A 74 6.31 18.37 -2.52
C THR A 74 7.52 17.47 -2.30
N THR A 75 7.26 16.19 -2.04
CA THR A 75 8.29 15.14 -2.10
C THR A 75 8.53 14.74 -3.56
N SER A 76 9.63 14.07 -3.88
CA SER A 76 10.02 13.73 -5.26
C SER A 76 9.18 12.61 -5.90
N TYR A 77 7.92 12.48 -5.48
CA TYR A 77 6.99 11.46 -5.92
C TYR A 77 5.95 12.03 -6.89
#